data_AF-A0A2V2YYT1-F1
#
_entry.id   AF-A0A2V2YYT1-F1
#
_cell.length_a   1.000
_cell.length_b   1.000
_cell.length_c   1.000
_cell.angle_alpha   90.00
_cell.angle_beta   90.00
_cell.angle_gamma   90.00
#
_symmetry.space_group_name_H-M   'P 1'
#
loop_
_entity.id
_entity.type
_entity.pdbx_description
1 polymer ?
#
loop_
_entity_poly.entity_id
_entity_poly.type
_entity_poly.pdbx_seq_one_letter_code
_entity_poly.pdbx_strand_id
1 'polypeptide(L)'
;MHHQSILPDEDLASVILSDLKRVVREYATAATESTCPEIRKLFTDLTNSTLNMQGQLFTTMQSQQMYNTSSPALRQEIDKQGKQYDQTLQKTNQFVQQKLSGIAQQSVYYTSRPNVAHIPQQQAQQPPVFYS
;
A
#
# COMPACT_ATOMS: atom_id res chain seq x y z
N MET A 1 -2.71 29.19 -35.68
CA MET A 1 -1.62 28.23 -35.99
C MET A 1 -2.07 26.86 -35.51
N HIS A 2 -2.71 26.07 -36.37
CA HIS A 2 -3.10 24.70 -36.05
C HIS A 2 -1.85 23.82 -36.06
N HIS A 3 -1.49 23.25 -34.93
CA HIS A 3 -0.41 22.27 -34.84
C HIS A 3 -0.91 21.00 -35.52
N GLN A 4 -0.55 20.81 -36.78
CA GLN A 4 -0.91 19.63 -37.55
C GLN A 4 -0.07 18.47 -37.02
N SER A 5 -0.66 17.62 -36.17
CA SER A 5 -0.02 16.40 -35.70
C SER A 5 0.31 15.52 -36.90
N ILE A 6 1.51 14.95 -36.91
CA ILE A 6 1.97 14.00 -37.94
C ILE A 6 1.12 12.70 -37.94
N LEU A 7 0.41 12.44 -36.84
CA LEU A 7 -0.46 11.28 -36.67
C LEU A 7 -1.92 11.73 -36.48
N PRO A 8 -2.90 10.94 -37.00
CA PRO A 8 -4.30 11.04 -36.60
C PRO A 8 -4.44 10.97 -35.07
N ASP A 9 -5.45 11.65 -34.53
CA ASP A 9 -5.71 11.68 -33.08
C ASP A 9 -5.94 10.27 -32.49
N GLU A 10 -6.56 9.37 -33.25
CA GLU A 10 -6.76 7.96 -32.88
C GLU A 10 -5.43 7.21 -32.71
N ASP A 11 -4.50 7.37 -33.65
CA ASP A 11 -3.19 6.72 -33.60
C ASP A 11 -2.35 7.28 -32.45
N LEU A 12 -2.37 8.60 -32.26
CA LEU A 12 -1.70 9.26 -31.14
C LEU A 12 -2.25 8.77 -29.79
N ALA A 13 -3.58 8.76 -29.65
CA ALA A 13 -4.23 8.28 -28.43
C ALA A 13 -3.94 6.79 -28.18
N SER A 14 -3.87 5.97 -29.22
CA SER A 14 -3.51 4.55 -29.13
C SER A 14 -2.06 4.34 -28.70
N VAL A 15 -1.12 5.15 -29.20
CA VAL A 15 0.29 5.14 -28.76
C VAL A 15 0.39 5.53 -27.29
N ILE A 16 -0.24 6.63 -26.89
CA ILE A 16 -0.25 7.08 -25.49
C ILE A 16 -0.85 6.00 -24.58
N LEU A 17 -2.01 5.44 -24.95
CA LEU A 17 -2.66 4.40 -24.17
C LEU A 17 -1.77 3.15 -24.03
N SER A 18 -1.03 2.79 -25.07
CA SER A 18 -0.10 1.66 -25.05
C SER A 18 1.09 1.93 -24.14
N ASP A 19 1.64 3.15 -24.15
CA ASP A 19 2.73 3.53 -23.25
C ASP A 19 2.26 3.59 -21.79
N LEU A 20 1.07 4.13 -21.51
CA LEU A 20 0.48 4.12 -20.17
C LEU A 20 0.34 2.69 -19.62
N LYS A 21 -0.12 1.73 -20.46
CA LYS A 21 -0.21 0.31 -20.08
C LYS A 21 1.16 -0.30 -19.77
N ARG A 22 2.20 0.05 -20.55
CA ARG A 22 3.57 -0.41 -20.34
C ARG A 22 4.12 0.13 -19.02
N VAL A 23 4.06 1.44 -18.83
CA VAL A 23 4.61 2.15 -17.68
C VAL A 23 3.92 1.72 -16.37
N VAL A 24 2.60 1.50 -16.37
CA VAL A 24 1.89 0.92 -15.20
C VAL A 24 2.47 -0.41 -14.77
N ARG A 25 2.80 -1.31 -15.72
CA ARG A 25 3.37 -2.62 -15.39
C ARG A 25 4.77 -2.47 -14.80
N GLU A 26 5.59 -1.58 -15.36
CA GLU A 26 6.93 -1.30 -14.85
C GLU A 26 6.89 -0.71 -13.43
N TYR A 27 6.00 0.24 -13.16
CA TYR A 27 5.80 0.79 -11.81
C TYR A 27 5.26 -0.24 -10.82
N ALA A 28 4.34 -1.10 -11.25
CA ALA A 28 3.84 -2.18 -10.39
C ALA A 28 4.97 -3.14 -10.01
N THR A 29 5.80 -3.58 -10.97
CA THR A 29 7.00 -4.39 -10.70
C THR A 29 7.92 -3.67 -9.71
N ALA A 30 8.25 -2.41 -9.98
CA ALA A 30 9.13 -1.62 -9.12
C ALA A 30 8.56 -1.46 -7.70
N ALA A 31 7.25 -1.25 -7.54
CA ALA A 31 6.60 -1.21 -6.23
C ALA A 31 6.73 -2.55 -5.48
N THR A 32 6.55 -3.67 -6.18
CA THR A 32 6.62 -5.01 -5.56
C THR A 32 8.04 -5.45 -5.22
N GLU A 33 9.04 -5.03 -6.00
CA GLU A 33 10.44 -5.44 -5.85
C GLU A 33 11.27 -4.46 -5.00
N SER A 34 10.76 -3.26 -4.71
CA SER A 34 11.45 -2.26 -3.89
C SER A 34 11.57 -2.71 -2.41
N THR A 35 12.79 -2.77 -1.91
CA THR A 35 13.10 -3.06 -0.50
C THR A 35 12.96 -1.82 0.40
N CYS A 36 13.13 -0.61 -0.14
CA CYS A 36 12.95 0.66 0.55
C CYS A 36 11.46 1.05 0.58
N PRO A 37 10.85 1.28 1.77
CA PRO A 37 9.44 1.66 1.90
C PRO A 37 9.05 2.94 1.14
N GLU A 38 9.94 3.93 1.13
CA GLU A 38 9.72 5.22 0.47
C GLU A 38 9.65 5.06 -1.06
N ILE A 39 10.56 4.26 -1.63
CA ILE A 39 10.59 3.98 -3.08
C ILE A 39 9.38 3.13 -3.48
N ARG A 40 9.01 2.14 -2.65
CA ARG A 40 7.76 1.38 -2.83
C ARG A 40 6.54 2.29 -2.87
N LYS A 41 6.45 3.23 -1.92
CA LYS A 41 5.35 4.20 -1.88
C LYS A 41 5.34 5.08 -3.13
N LEU A 42 6.48 5.58 -3.57
CA LEU A 42 6.60 6.37 -4.80
C LEU A 42 6.04 5.61 -6.01
N PHE A 43 6.47 4.38 -6.25
CA PHE A 43 5.98 3.59 -7.38
C PHE A 43 4.50 3.20 -7.24
N THR A 44 4.00 3.02 -6.02
CA THR A 44 2.56 2.82 -5.76
C THR A 44 1.76 4.05 -6.17
N ASP A 45 2.22 5.25 -5.80
CA ASP A 45 1.55 6.51 -6.14
C ASP A 45 1.59 6.76 -7.66
N LEU A 46 2.74 6.51 -8.31
CA LEU A 46 2.88 6.59 -9.76
C LEU A 46 1.96 5.61 -10.49
N THR A 47 1.84 4.38 -9.99
CA THR A 47 0.92 3.36 -10.54
C THR A 47 -0.52 3.88 -10.51
N ASN A 48 -0.99 4.36 -9.35
CA ASN A 48 -2.35 4.87 -9.18
C ASN A 48 -2.61 6.10 -10.06
N SER A 49 -1.67 7.04 -10.14
CA SER A 49 -1.78 8.21 -11.00
C SER A 49 -1.89 7.83 -12.48
N THR A 50 -1.10 6.84 -12.92
CA THR A 50 -1.08 6.42 -14.32
C THR A 50 -2.34 5.65 -14.70
N LEU A 51 -2.88 4.82 -13.79
CA LEU A 51 -4.19 4.17 -13.97
C LEU A 51 -5.33 5.19 -14.13
N ASN A 52 -5.31 6.28 -13.35
CA ASN A 52 -6.31 7.35 -13.49
C ASN A 52 -6.23 8.03 -14.87
N MET A 53 -5.02 8.37 -15.33
CA MET A 53 -4.83 8.94 -16.68
C MET A 53 -5.29 7.97 -17.78
N GLN A 54 -4.95 6.69 -17.64
CA GLN A 54 -5.37 5.64 -18.57
C GLN A 54 -6.90 5.55 -18.65
N GLY A 55 -7.59 5.63 -17.51
CA GLY A 55 -9.06 5.63 -17.45
C GLY A 55 -9.69 6.83 -18.17
N GLN A 56 -9.18 8.04 -17.91
CA GLN A 56 -9.65 9.26 -18.57
C GLN A 56 -9.45 9.22 -20.08
N LEU A 57 -8.27 8.78 -20.53
CA LEU A 57 -7.98 8.63 -21.96
C LEU A 57 -8.89 7.58 -22.60
N PHE A 58 -9.07 6.43 -21.95
CA PHE A 58 -9.95 5.37 -22.45
C PHE A 58 -11.39 5.87 -22.63
N THR A 59 -11.97 6.54 -21.63
CA THR A 59 -13.32 7.11 -21.74
C THR A 59 -13.42 8.14 -22.87
N THR A 60 -12.39 8.96 -23.04
CA THR A 60 -12.32 9.95 -24.13
C THR A 60 -12.29 9.27 -25.49
N MET A 61 -11.39 8.30 -25.69
CA MET A 61 -11.30 7.54 -26.93
C MET A 61 -12.60 6.80 -27.26
N GLN A 62 -13.25 6.20 -26.24
CA GLN A 62 -14.53 5.54 -26.41
C GLN A 62 -15.63 6.50 -26.86
N SER A 63 -15.71 7.70 -26.25
CA SER A 63 -16.73 8.70 -26.60
C SER A 63 -16.60 9.22 -28.04
N GLN A 64 -15.39 9.17 -28.60
CA GLN A 64 -15.09 9.59 -29.97
C GLN A 64 -15.02 8.42 -30.95
N GLN A 65 -15.43 7.21 -30.52
CA GLN A 65 -15.37 5.99 -31.34
C GLN A 65 -13.96 5.62 -31.86
N MET A 66 -12.90 6.10 -31.19
CA MET A 66 -11.49 5.85 -31.53
C MET A 66 -10.92 4.57 -30.89
N TYR A 67 -11.76 3.77 -30.23
CA TYR A 67 -11.30 2.55 -29.55
C TYR A 67 -12.25 1.39 -29.84
N ASN A 68 -11.74 0.40 -30.55
CA ASN A 68 -12.45 -0.86 -30.76
C ASN A 68 -12.11 -1.81 -29.60
N THR A 69 -12.93 -1.84 -28.55
CA THR A 69 -12.75 -2.78 -27.45
C THR A 69 -12.94 -4.21 -27.98
N SER A 70 -12.01 -5.12 -27.68
CA SER A 70 -12.29 -6.55 -27.77
C SER A 70 -13.58 -6.87 -27.01
N SER A 71 -14.33 -7.88 -27.48
CA SER A 71 -15.64 -8.28 -26.95
C SER A 71 -15.70 -8.15 -25.43
N PRO A 72 -16.77 -7.58 -24.84
CA PRO A 72 -16.89 -7.48 -23.39
C PRO A 72 -16.64 -8.86 -22.78
N ALA A 73 -15.67 -8.93 -21.87
CA ALA A 73 -15.41 -10.15 -21.12
C ALA A 73 -16.72 -10.58 -20.44
N LEU A 74 -17.02 -11.88 -20.45
CA LEU A 74 -18.24 -12.38 -19.84
C LEU A 74 -18.25 -11.96 -18.38
N ARG A 75 -19.31 -11.27 -17.93
CA ARG A 75 -19.42 -10.75 -16.56
C ARG A 75 -19.09 -11.83 -15.51
N GLN A 76 -19.49 -13.07 -15.79
CA GLN A 76 -19.20 -14.24 -14.97
C GLN A 76 -17.70 -14.52 -14.78
N GLU A 77 -16.86 -14.27 -15.79
CA GLU A 77 -15.40 -14.45 -15.69
C GLU A 77 -14.78 -13.37 -14.80
N ILE A 78 -15.22 -12.13 -14.94
CA ILE A 78 -14.81 -11.02 -14.07
C ILE A 78 -15.21 -11.32 -12.62
N ASP A 79 -16.46 -11.73 -12.39
CA ASP A 79 -16.95 -12.05 -11.04
C ASP A 79 -16.19 -13.23 -10.43
N LYS A 80 -15.82 -14.24 -11.23
CA LYS A 80 -15.00 -15.36 -10.79
C LYS A 80 -13.60 -14.91 -10.38
N GLN A 81 -12.95 -14.08 -11.19
CA GLN A 81 -11.63 -13.53 -10.87
C GLN A 81 -11.68 -12.64 -9.63
N GLY A 82 -12.70 -11.78 -9.50
CA GLY A 82 -12.90 -10.94 -8.32
C GLY A 82 -12.98 -11.76 -7.03
N LYS A 83 -13.82 -12.80 -7.00
CA LYS A 83 -13.91 -13.72 -5.85
C LYS A 83 -12.58 -14.40 -5.51
N GLN A 84 -11.81 -14.80 -6.53
CA GLN A 84 -10.49 -15.40 -6.31
C GLN A 84 -9.51 -14.40 -5.72
N TYR A 85 -9.54 -13.14 -6.16
CA TYR A 85 -8.70 -12.08 -5.61
C TYR A 85 -9.08 -11.73 -4.17
N ASP A 86 -10.38 -11.66 -3.85
CA ASP A 86 -10.84 -11.41 -2.47
C ASP A 86 -10.37 -12.52 -1.51
N GLN A 87 -10.49 -13.79 -1.92
CA GLN A 87 -9.98 -14.91 -1.12
C GLN A 87 -8.45 -14.84 -0.95
N THR A 88 -7.74 -14.46 -2.00
CA THR A 88 -6.28 -14.31 -1.96
C THR A 88 -5.87 -13.18 -1.03
N LEU A 89 -6.59 -12.06 -1.04
CA LEU A 89 -6.38 -10.93 -0.15
C LEU A 89 -6.60 -11.35 1.31
N GLN A 90 -7.70 -12.06 1.61
CA GLN A 90 -7.97 -12.56 2.96
C GLN A 90 -6.85 -13.48 3.47
N LYS A 91 -6.43 -14.46 2.66
CA LYS A 91 -5.35 -15.38 3.01
C LYS A 91 -4.02 -14.65 3.23
N THR A 92 -3.71 -13.68 2.38
CA THR A 92 -2.51 -12.84 2.52
C THR A 92 -2.52 -12.08 3.84
N ASN A 93 -3.65 -11.45 4.18
CA ASN A 93 -3.78 -10.71 5.44
C ASN A 93 -3.65 -11.62 6.68
N GLN A 94 -4.22 -12.83 6.64
CA GLN A 94 -4.04 -13.82 7.71
C GLN A 94 -2.58 -14.24 7.87
N PHE A 95 -1.90 -14.53 6.75
CA PHE A 95 -0.48 -14.88 6.75
C PHE A 95 0.39 -13.78 7.34
N VAL A 96 0.19 -12.53 6.91
CA VAL A 96 0.93 -11.36 7.43
C VAL A 96 0.71 -11.20 8.94
N GLN A 97 -0.53 -11.30 9.41
CA GLN A 97 -0.84 -11.21 10.84
C GLN A 97 -0.15 -12.33 11.65
N GLN A 98 -0.18 -13.58 11.17
CA GLN A 98 0.49 -14.72 11.83
C GLN A 98 2.01 -14.51 11.93
N LYS A 99 2.65 -13.99 10.88
CA LYS A 99 4.11 -13.77 10.88
C LYS A 99 4.52 -12.58 11.75
N LEU A 100 3.74 -11.49 11.77
CA LEU A 100 4.02 -10.32 12.62
C LEU A 100 3.79 -10.59 14.11
N SER A 101 2.73 -11.33 14.46
CA SER A 101 2.44 -11.68 15.87
C SER A 101 3.50 -12.60 16.50
N GLY A 102 4.22 -13.39 15.70
CA GLY A 102 5.38 -14.17 16.16
C GLY A 102 6.64 -13.34 16.44
N ILE A 103 6.80 -12.16 15.81
CA ILE A 103 7.98 -11.28 16.00
C ILE A 103 7.84 -10.45 17.29
N ALA A 104 6.61 -10.09 17.67
CA ALA A 104 6.35 -9.28 18.87
C ALA A 104 6.65 -10.00 20.21
N GLN A 105 6.76 -11.33 20.22
CA GLN A 105 7.02 -12.09 21.45
C GLN A 105 8.50 -12.23 21.83
N GLN A 106 9.46 -11.81 20.97
CA GLN A 106 10.89 -12.04 21.22
C GLN A 106 11.70 -10.81 21.68
N SER A 107 11.06 -9.70 22.08
CA SER A 107 11.78 -8.48 22.44
C SER A 107 11.44 -7.92 23.83
N VAL A 108 11.60 -8.71 24.91
CA VAL A 108 11.76 -8.18 26.29
C VAL A 108 12.58 -9.12 27.20
N TYR A 109 13.87 -9.35 26.93
CA TYR A 109 14.75 -10.04 27.90
C TYR A 109 16.19 -9.53 27.91
N TYR A 110 16.43 -8.21 27.96
CA TYR A 110 17.75 -7.70 28.34
C TYR A 110 17.64 -6.41 29.17
N THR A 111 17.84 -6.53 30.49
CA THR A 111 18.72 -5.71 31.34
C THR A 111 18.19 -5.59 32.78
N SER A 112 18.56 -6.54 33.64
CA SER A 112 18.47 -6.38 35.10
C SER A 112 19.87 -6.03 35.62
N ARG A 113 20.11 -4.74 35.90
CA ARG A 113 21.28 -4.25 36.64
C ARG A 113 21.16 -4.64 38.12
N PRO A 114 22.21 -5.11 38.81
CA PRO A 114 22.18 -5.30 40.25
C PRO A 114 22.47 -3.95 40.93
N ASN A 115 21.50 -3.41 41.67
CA ASN A 115 21.73 -2.24 42.52
C ASN A 115 21.89 -2.69 43.97
N VAL A 116 23.06 -2.37 44.53
CA VAL A 116 23.49 -2.66 45.89
C VAL A 116 22.89 -1.62 46.86
N ALA A 117 22.63 -2.07 48.08
CA ALA A 117 22.40 -1.32 49.32
C ALA A 117 21.00 -0.72 49.59
N HIS A 118 20.27 -1.33 50.54
CA HIS A 118 19.68 -0.56 51.63
C HIS A 118 19.47 -1.41 52.90
N ILE A 119 19.84 -0.81 54.01
CA ILE A 119 19.84 -1.29 55.40
C ILE A 119 18.50 -0.84 56.02
N PRO A 120 17.75 -1.65 56.80
CA PRO A 120 16.55 -1.15 57.49
C PRO A 120 16.88 -0.71 58.92
N GLN A 121 16.63 0.57 59.25
CA GLN A 121 16.73 1.11 60.60
C GLN A 121 15.41 1.77 61.04
N GLN A 122 14.75 1.09 62.01
CA GLN A 122 13.99 1.56 63.19
C GLN A 122 12.87 2.63 63.14
N GLN A 123 11.68 2.16 63.59
CA GLN A 123 10.85 2.61 64.73
C GLN A 123 10.15 4.00 64.75
N ALA A 124 8.81 3.92 64.60
CA ALA A 124 7.75 4.31 65.55
C ALA A 124 7.62 5.76 66.15
N GLN A 125 6.55 6.45 65.71
CA GLN A 125 5.42 7.01 66.51
C GLN A 125 5.65 8.05 67.66
N GLN A 126 5.26 9.32 67.45
CA GLN A 126 4.07 10.04 67.99
C GLN A 126 4.22 11.59 67.98
N PRO A 127 3.13 12.39 67.80
CA PRO A 127 3.14 13.86 67.89
C PRO A 127 2.74 14.38 69.29
N PRO A 128 3.16 15.60 69.71
CA PRO A 128 2.76 16.16 71.00
C PRO A 128 1.41 16.89 70.93
N VAL A 129 0.55 16.58 71.90
CA VAL A 129 -0.68 17.32 72.22
C VAL A 129 -0.37 18.39 73.28
N PHE A 130 -0.75 19.64 73.00
CA PHE A 130 -0.70 20.76 73.94
C PHE A 130 -2.00 20.80 74.78
N TYR A 131 -1.88 20.95 76.11
CA TYR A 131 -2.94 21.54 76.93
C TYR A 131 -2.37 22.26 78.16
N SER A 132 -2.95 23.45 78.40
CA SER A 132 -2.85 24.40 79.52
C SER A 132 -1.57 25.24 79.66
#